data_AF-A0A6L6Q520-F1
#
_entry.id   AF-A0A6L6Q520-F1
#
_cell.length_a   1.000
_cell.length_b   1.000
_cell.length_c   1.000
_cell.angle_alpha   90.00
_cell.angle_beta   90.00
_cell.angle_gamma   90.00
#
_symmetry.space_group_name_H-M   'P 1'
#
loop_
_entity.id
_entity.type
_entity.pdbx_description
1 polymer ?
#
loop_
_entity_poly.entity_id
_entity_poly.type
_entity_poly.pdbx_seq_one_letter_code
_entity_poly.pdbx_strand_id
1 'polypeptide(L)'
;MSVAIILAMLSKAGHAGLERKPIPAEARKVIQEVHVAAKAKNFTALRSQMVSEFTWSFGGDGDASQAIDAWRRDPAALRELHRVTGGRCVFYADDKNIQCPPNAGYRYRAGFTKTEQGWRMSYFVAGD
;
A
#
# COMPACT_ATOMS: atom_id res chain seq x y z
N MET A 1 -47.59 28.08 12.36
CA MET A 1 -46.41 28.61 13.06
C MET A 1 -45.93 27.51 13.99
N SER A 2 -44.74 26.92 13.97
CA SER A 2 -43.51 27.10 13.22
C SER A 2 -42.73 25.77 13.28
N VAL A 3 -41.96 25.49 12.23
CA VAL A 3 -41.05 24.34 12.07
C VAL A 3 -39.77 24.58 12.88
N ALA A 4 -39.19 23.53 13.48
CA ALA A 4 -37.78 23.54 13.87
C ALA A 4 -37.13 22.20 13.52
N ILE A 5 -36.47 22.17 12.36
CA ILE A 5 -35.53 21.14 11.92
C ILE A 5 -34.16 21.53 12.50
N ILE A 6 -33.53 20.67 13.30
CA ILE A 6 -32.10 20.81 13.62
C ILE A 6 -31.36 19.66 12.94
N LEU A 7 -30.74 20.01 11.82
CA LEU A 7 -29.84 19.18 11.03
C LEU A 7 -28.46 19.20 11.71
N ALA A 8 -28.06 18.12 12.38
CA ALA A 8 -26.68 17.97 12.86
C ALA A 8 -25.80 17.43 11.71
N MET A 9 -25.11 18.31 11.00
CA MET A 9 -24.04 17.91 10.08
C MET A 9 -22.75 17.69 10.87
N LEU A 10 -22.32 16.42 11.02
CA LEU A 10 -20.98 16.11 11.50
C LEU A 10 -19.97 16.19 10.34
N SER A 11 -19.02 17.10 10.47
CA SER A 11 -17.90 17.38 9.58
C SER A 11 -16.96 16.18 9.41
N LYS A 12 -16.84 15.65 8.18
CA LYS A 12 -15.69 14.81 7.75
C LYS A 12 -14.59 15.70 7.17
N ALA A 13 -13.76 16.30 8.02
CA ALA A 13 -12.57 17.03 7.59
C ALA A 13 -11.35 16.50 8.35
N GLY A 14 -10.64 15.53 7.77
CA GLY A 14 -9.40 14.99 8.35
C GLY A 14 -8.44 14.33 7.36
N HIS A 15 -8.94 13.72 6.28
CA HIS A 15 -8.10 12.92 5.38
C HIS A 15 -7.60 13.67 4.13
N ALA A 16 -8.25 14.77 3.74
CA ALA A 16 -7.95 15.45 2.47
C ALA A 16 -6.61 16.22 2.45
N GLY A 17 -6.00 16.46 3.62
CA GLY A 17 -4.74 17.21 3.72
C GLY A 17 -3.51 16.32 3.51
N LEU A 18 -3.52 15.11 4.07
CA LEU A 18 -2.38 14.19 4.02
C LEU A 18 -2.14 13.62 2.63
N GLU A 19 -3.19 13.31 1.87
CA GLU A 19 -3.05 12.82 0.50
C GLU A 19 -2.35 13.79 -0.46
N ARG A 20 -2.36 15.09 -0.12
CA ARG A 20 -1.71 16.15 -0.89
C ARG A 20 -0.26 16.40 -0.47
N LYS A 21 0.18 15.86 0.67
CA LYS A 21 1.56 15.99 1.14
C LYS A 21 2.49 15.19 0.20
N PRO A 22 3.62 15.77 -0.23
CA PRO A 22 4.61 15.03 -1.02
C PRO A 22 5.12 13.81 -0.25
N ILE A 23 5.18 12.67 -0.92
CA ILE A 23 5.80 11.46 -0.36
C ILE A 23 7.30 11.74 -0.12
N PRO A 24 7.88 11.43 1.06
CA PRO A 24 9.30 11.60 1.36
C PRO A 24 10.21 10.86 0.37
N ALA A 25 11.43 11.36 0.16
CA ALA A 25 12.35 10.80 -0.84
C ALA A 25 12.69 9.33 -0.58
N GLU A 26 12.84 8.97 0.68
CA GLU A 26 13.16 7.62 1.15
C GLU A 26 12.02 6.64 0.85
N ALA A 27 10.77 7.08 1.04
CA ALA A 27 9.59 6.28 0.70
C ALA A 27 9.47 6.09 -0.82
N ARG A 28 9.68 7.15 -1.61
CA ARG A 28 9.69 7.05 -3.09
C ARG A 28 10.75 6.06 -3.58
N LYS A 29 11.93 6.06 -2.95
CA LYS A 29 13.00 5.11 -3.28
C LYS A 29 12.55 3.66 -3.06
N VAL A 30 11.96 3.35 -1.92
CA VAL A 30 11.46 1.99 -1.61
C VAL A 30 10.35 1.57 -2.59
N ILE A 31 9.41 2.47 -2.89
CA ILE A 31 8.35 2.20 -3.89
C ILE A 31 8.97 1.88 -5.26
N GLN A 32 9.96 2.66 -5.69
CA GLN A 32 10.67 2.43 -6.94
C GLN A 32 11.45 1.11 -6.94
N GLU A 33 12.11 0.75 -5.85
CA GLU A 33 12.83 -0.51 -5.71
C GLU A 33 11.89 -1.72 -5.79
N VAL A 34 10.73 -1.64 -5.12
CA VAL A 34 9.66 -2.65 -5.26
C VAL A 34 9.15 -2.73 -6.70
N HIS A 35 8.90 -1.58 -7.34
CA HIS A 35 8.42 -1.53 -8.73
C HIS A 35 9.39 -2.22 -9.71
N VAL A 36 10.70 -1.95 -9.56
CA VAL A 36 11.76 -2.55 -10.37
C VAL A 36 11.91 -4.04 -10.05
N ALA A 37 11.92 -4.43 -8.77
CA ALA A 37 12.02 -5.82 -8.36
C ALA A 37 10.85 -6.66 -8.86
N ALA A 38 9.61 -6.14 -8.79
CA ALA A 38 8.42 -6.79 -9.30
C ALA A 38 8.49 -7.00 -10.82
N LYS A 39 8.93 -5.98 -11.58
CA LYS A 39 9.14 -6.09 -13.04
C LYS A 39 10.15 -7.17 -13.39
N ALA A 40 11.27 -7.19 -12.65
CA ALA A 40 12.38 -8.11 -12.89
C ALA A 40 12.16 -9.52 -12.30
N LYS A 41 11.06 -9.74 -11.56
CA LYS A 41 10.84 -10.94 -10.73
C LYS A 41 12.02 -11.23 -9.80
N ASN A 42 12.65 -10.17 -9.28
CA ASN A 42 13.76 -10.27 -8.37
C ASN A 42 13.24 -10.45 -6.94
N PHE A 43 12.96 -11.70 -6.56
CA PHE A 43 12.39 -12.03 -5.26
C PHE A 43 13.32 -11.67 -4.09
N THR A 44 14.63 -11.75 -4.26
CA THR A 44 15.59 -11.36 -3.21
C THR A 44 15.51 -9.87 -2.94
N ALA A 45 15.53 -9.04 -3.99
CA ALA A 45 15.36 -7.60 -3.85
C ALA A 45 13.97 -7.23 -3.33
N LEU A 46 12.93 -7.97 -3.72
CA LEU A 46 11.58 -7.74 -3.20
C LEU A 46 11.50 -8.04 -1.69
N ARG A 47 12.07 -9.17 -1.25
CA ARG A 47 12.07 -9.58 0.17
C ARG A 47 12.72 -8.56 1.08
N SER A 48 13.81 -7.92 0.62
CA SER A 48 14.52 -6.93 1.42
C SER A 48 13.72 -5.63 1.64
N GLN A 49 12.69 -5.40 0.82
CA GLN A 49 11.81 -4.23 0.95
C GLN A 49 10.55 -4.52 1.76
N MET A 50 10.29 -5.77 2.13
CA MET A 50 9.09 -6.18 2.86
C MET A 50 9.39 -6.24 4.36
N VAL A 51 8.41 -5.84 5.18
CA VAL A 51 8.41 -6.23 6.60
C VAL A 51 8.28 -7.75 6.71
N SER A 52 8.68 -8.34 7.84
CA SER A 52 8.48 -9.79 8.06
C SER A 52 6.99 -10.13 8.16
N GLU A 53 6.25 -9.38 8.99
CA GLU A 53 4.79 -9.50 9.16
C GLU A 53 4.06 -8.81 8.00
N PHE A 54 3.87 -9.54 6.90
CA PHE A 54 3.43 -8.99 5.62
C PHE A 54 2.06 -9.52 5.20
N THR A 55 1.10 -8.61 5.01
CA THR A 55 -0.26 -8.97 4.62
C THR A 55 -0.41 -9.07 3.11
N TRP A 56 -0.97 -10.15 2.58
CA TRP A 56 -1.21 -10.30 1.15
C TRP A 56 -2.45 -11.11 0.81
N SER A 57 -3.02 -10.87 -0.36
CA SER A 57 -4.24 -11.57 -0.77
C SER A 57 -3.98 -13.00 -1.22
N PHE A 58 -4.95 -13.87 -0.94
CA PHE A 58 -5.03 -15.26 -1.37
C PHE A 58 -4.03 -16.23 -0.70
N GLY A 59 -3.48 -15.92 0.49
CA GLY A 59 -2.88 -16.95 1.37
C GLY A 59 -2.13 -16.48 2.63
N GLY A 60 -2.12 -17.34 3.66
CA GLY A 60 -1.09 -17.47 4.72
C GLY A 60 -1.06 -16.45 5.88
N ASP A 61 -0.44 -16.84 7.00
CA ASP A 61 -0.37 -16.18 8.33
C ASP A 61 0.32 -14.79 8.37
N GLY A 62 0.36 -14.06 7.24
CA GLY A 62 0.94 -12.74 7.17
C GLY A 62 2.47 -12.74 7.19
N ASP A 63 3.12 -13.57 6.36
CA ASP A 63 4.59 -13.62 6.24
C ASP A 63 5.10 -13.31 4.81
N ALA A 64 6.15 -12.49 4.72
CA ALA A 64 6.73 -12.06 3.45
C ALA A 64 7.34 -13.21 2.64
N SER A 65 7.86 -14.23 3.30
CA SER A 65 8.49 -15.39 2.64
C SER A 65 7.40 -16.27 2.02
N GLN A 66 6.30 -16.50 2.73
CA GLN A 66 5.13 -17.20 2.18
C GLN A 66 4.56 -16.48 0.94
N ALA A 67 4.44 -15.15 0.99
CA ALA A 67 4.00 -14.36 -0.16
C ALA A 67 4.92 -14.55 -1.37
N ILE A 68 6.24 -14.47 -1.17
CA ILE A 68 7.23 -14.68 -2.24
C ILE A 68 7.15 -16.08 -2.82
N ASP A 69 7.02 -17.10 -1.99
CA ASP A 69 6.94 -18.49 -2.46
C ASP A 69 5.69 -18.72 -3.31
N ALA A 70 4.57 -18.09 -2.94
CA ALA A 70 3.36 -18.10 -3.76
C ALA A 70 3.55 -17.36 -5.07
N TRP A 71 4.14 -16.16 -5.07
CA TRP A 71 4.36 -15.37 -6.28
C TRP A 71 5.41 -15.97 -7.22
N ARG A 72 6.29 -16.84 -6.72
CA ARG A 72 7.17 -17.67 -7.55
C ARG A 72 6.36 -18.70 -8.35
N ARG A 73 5.33 -19.29 -7.74
CA ARG A 73 4.46 -20.29 -8.37
C ARG A 73 3.47 -19.65 -9.35
N ASP A 74 2.93 -18.49 -8.99
CA ASP A 74 2.05 -17.70 -9.85
C ASP A 74 2.53 -16.23 -9.94
N PRO A 75 3.23 -15.85 -11.04
CA PRO A 75 3.76 -14.50 -11.19
C PRO A 75 2.70 -13.46 -11.59
N ALA A 76 1.40 -13.80 -11.63
CA ALA A 76 0.34 -12.82 -11.88
C ALA A 76 0.34 -11.69 -10.84
N ALA A 77 0.57 -12.03 -9.57
CA ALA A 77 0.68 -11.06 -8.49
C ALA A 77 1.77 -10.01 -8.74
N LEU A 78 2.93 -10.39 -9.30
CA LEU A 78 4.02 -9.45 -9.59
C LEU A 78 3.68 -8.47 -10.71
N ARG A 79 2.86 -8.87 -11.70
CA ARG A 79 2.41 -7.94 -12.75
C ARG A 79 1.52 -6.85 -12.15
N GLU A 80 0.62 -7.23 -11.25
CA GLU A 80 -0.23 -6.29 -10.54
C GLU A 80 0.56 -5.41 -9.58
N LEU A 81 1.51 -5.99 -8.84
CA LEU A 81 2.40 -5.23 -7.96
C LEU A 81 3.21 -4.19 -8.73
N HIS A 82 3.80 -4.57 -9.87
CA HIS A 82 4.49 -3.66 -10.77
C HIS A 82 3.57 -2.53 -11.27
N ARG A 83 2.34 -2.87 -11.67
CA ARG A 83 1.35 -1.91 -12.15
C ARG A 83 0.97 -0.90 -11.07
N VAL A 84 0.65 -1.34 -9.85
CA VAL A 84 0.17 -0.44 -8.79
C VAL A 84 1.27 0.46 -8.24
N THR A 85 2.51 -0.04 -8.16
CA THR A 85 3.67 0.73 -7.67
C THR A 85 4.22 1.71 -8.70
N GLY A 86 3.87 1.54 -9.99
CA GLY A 86 4.13 2.54 -11.03
C GLY A 86 3.08 3.67 -11.09
N GLY A 87 2.00 3.55 -10.30
CA GLY A 87 0.93 4.54 -10.25
C GLY A 87 1.19 5.68 -9.26
N ARG A 88 0.20 6.58 -9.13
CA ARG A 88 0.20 7.59 -8.06
C ARG A 88 0.11 6.89 -6.71
N CYS A 89 0.89 7.33 -5.74
CA CYS A 89 0.79 6.90 -4.34
C CYS A 89 0.47 8.11 -3.46
N VAL A 90 -0.17 7.89 -2.31
CA VAL A 90 -0.49 8.95 -1.34
C VAL A 90 -0.31 8.45 0.08
N PHE A 91 -0.15 9.37 1.03
CA PHE A 91 -0.37 9.04 2.44
C PHE A 91 -1.82 8.60 2.66
N TYR A 92 -2.00 7.55 3.44
CA TYR A 92 -3.30 6.98 3.78
C TYR A 92 -3.38 6.76 5.29
N ALA A 93 -4.48 7.17 5.91
CA ALA A 93 -4.70 7.23 7.37
C ALA A 93 -3.78 8.21 8.14
N ASP A 94 -2.46 8.19 7.92
CA ASP A 94 -1.49 9.03 8.62
C ASP A 94 -0.22 9.33 7.78
N ASP A 95 0.79 9.97 8.38
CA ASP A 95 2.06 10.29 7.73
C ASP A 95 3.14 9.19 7.82
N LYS A 96 2.75 8.01 8.32
CA LYS A 96 3.57 6.81 8.42
C LYS A 96 3.13 5.71 7.47
N ASN A 97 2.00 5.88 6.79
CA ASN A 97 1.43 4.89 5.89
C ASN A 97 1.15 5.50 4.52
N ILE A 98 1.64 4.81 3.48
CA ILE A 98 1.47 5.19 2.08
C ILE A 98 0.79 4.04 1.35
N GLN A 99 -0.13 4.37 0.44
CA GLN A 99 -0.81 3.41 -0.41
C GLN A 99 -0.65 3.75 -1.89
N CYS A 100 -0.47 2.71 -2.71
CA CYS A 100 -0.43 2.76 -4.16
C CYS A 100 -1.45 1.76 -4.75
N PRO A 101 -2.44 2.16 -5.57
CA PRO A 101 -2.88 3.53 -5.83
C PRO A 101 -3.72 4.12 -4.68
N PRO A 102 -3.99 5.44 -4.67
CA PRO A 102 -5.08 5.99 -3.86
C PRO A 102 -6.41 5.34 -4.26
N ASN A 103 -7.28 5.10 -3.29
CA ASN A 103 -8.67 4.68 -3.52
C ASN A 103 -8.81 3.43 -4.42
N ALA A 104 -8.04 2.37 -4.14
CA ALA A 104 -8.09 1.14 -4.94
C ALA A 104 -9.46 0.43 -4.89
N GLY A 105 -10.28 0.69 -3.86
CA GLY A 105 -11.51 -0.07 -3.62
C GLY A 105 -11.20 -1.57 -3.57
N TYR A 106 -11.95 -2.37 -4.33
CA TYR A 106 -11.73 -3.82 -4.45
C TYR A 106 -10.55 -4.22 -5.35
N ARG A 107 -9.80 -3.27 -5.92
CA ARG A 107 -8.64 -3.56 -6.79
C ARG A 107 -7.37 -3.75 -5.96
N TYR A 108 -6.32 -4.23 -6.63
CA TYR A 108 -4.99 -4.35 -6.04
C TYR A 108 -4.47 -3.02 -5.48
N ARG A 109 -3.88 -3.09 -4.28
CA ARG A 109 -3.17 -2.01 -3.61
C ARG A 109 -1.92 -2.55 -2.90
N ALA A 110 -0.87 -1.75 -2.92
CA ALA A 110 0.36 -1.97 -2.16
C ALA A 110 0.50 -0.90 -1.08
N GLY A 111 0.87 -1.33 0.12
CA GLY A 111 1.05 -0.49 1.29
C GLY A 111 2.50 -0.40 1.71
N PHE A 112 2.89 0.77 2.17
CA PHE A 112 4.23 1.03 2.69
C PHE A 112 4.12 1.73 4.03
N THR A 113 4.83 1.22 5.03
CA THR A 113 4.78 1.74 6.40
C THR A 113 6.18 2.17 6.84
N LYS A 114 6.25 3.27 7.58
CA LYS A 114 7.48 3.75 8.21
C LYS A 114 7.78 2.89 9.45
N THR A 115 8.88 2.14 9.40
CA THR A 115 9.38 1.32 10.51
C THR A 115 10.63 1.95 11.12
N GLU A 116 11.15 1.38 12.20
CA GLU A 116 12.46 1.75 12.77
C GLU A 116 13.62 1.55 11.78
N GLN A 117 13.48 0.62 10.84
CA GLN A 117 14.46 0.32 9.79
C GLN A 117 14.24 1.16 8.51
N GLY A 118 13.35 2.14 8.56
CA GLY A 118 12.92 2.96 7.43
C GLY A 118 11.62 2.45 6.79
N TRP A 119 11.33 2.95 5.59
CA TRP A 119 10.12 2.56 4.86
C TRP A 119 10.23 1.11 4.36
N ARG A 120 9.14 0.35 4.51
CA ARG A 120 9.01 -1.04 4.05
C ARG A 120 7.61 -1.28 3.49
N MET A 121 7.49 -2.18 2.52
CA MET A 121 6.22 -2.68 2.04
C MET A 121 5.57 -3.53 3.12
N SER A 122 4.37 -3.16 3.56
CA SER A 122 3.64 -3.82 4.64
C SER A 122 2.49 -4.69 4.15
N TYR A 123 1.92 -4.37 2.99
CA TYR A 123 0.90 -5.23 2.40
C TYR A 123 0.84 -5.17 0.87
N PHE A 124 0.29 -6.22 0.27
CA PHE A 124 -0.15 -6.25 -1.13
C PHE A 124 -1.43 -7.08 -1.28
N VAL A 125 -2.57 -6.40 -1.41
CA VAL A 125 -3.90 -7.04 -1.34
C VAL A 125 -4.80 -6.59 -2.49
N ALA A 126 -5.77 -7.43 -2.84
CA ALA A 126 -6.95 -7.18 -3.67
C ALA A 126 -8.21 -7.56 -2.87
N GLY A 127 -9.33 -6.92 -3.16
CA GLY A 127 -10.57 -7.05 -2.38
C GLY A 127 -10.72 -5.97 -1.30
N ASP A 128 -11.76 -6.08 -0.48
CA ASP A 128 -12.00 -5.20 0.68
C ASP A 128 -11.06 -5.59 1.83
#